data_AF-A0A953I4X0-F1
#
_entry.id   AF-A0A953I4X0-F1
#
_cell.length_a   1.000
_cell.length_b   1.000
_cell.length_c   1.000
_cell.angle_alpha   90.00
_cell.angle_beta   90.00
_cell.angle_gamma   90.00
#
_symmetry.space_group_name_H-M   'P 1'
#
loop_
_entity.id
_entity.type
_entity.pdbx_description
1 polymer ?
#
loop_
_entity_poly.entity_id
_entity_poly.type
_entity_poly.pdbx_seq_one_letter_code
_entity_poly.pdbx_strand_id
1 'polypeptide(L)' 'MAKNYFFCYDKRLADFLRYEKNIQYITKAYADRTLKKFYLFPVTDELNQAIKEYHASVKSGKKVTENTLV' A
#
# COMPACT_ATOMS: atom_id res chain seq x y z
N MET A 1 -0.51 -3.43 -25.85
CA MET A 1 -0.97 -2.52 -24.78
C MET A 1 -0.35 -2.99 -23.47
N ALA A 2 0.65 -2.29 -22.95
CA ALA A 2 1.34 -2.71 -21.72
C ALA A 2 0.37 -2.56 -20.54
N LYS A 3 0.03 -3.66 -19.87
CA LYS A 3 -0.77 -3.60 -18.64
C LYS A 3 0.15 -3.10 -17.54
N ASN A 4 -0.09 -1.88 -17.06
CA ASN A 4 0.69 -1.28 -15.98
C ASN A 4 0.23 -1.89 -14.66
N TYR A 5 1.13 -2.59 -13.98
CA TYR A 5 0.90 -3.19 -12.68
C TYR A 5 1.81 -2.56 -11.63
N PHE A 6 1.26 -2.36 -10.44
CA PHE A 6 1.99 -1.84 -9.30
C PHE A 6 2.32 -2.99 -8.33
N PHE A 7 3.62 -3.21 -8.10
CA PHE A 7 4.11 -4.17 -7.12
C PHE A 7 4.30 -3.48 -5.78
N CYS A 8 3.42 -3.78 -4.83
CA CYS A 8 3.50 -3.25 -3.47
C CYS A 8 4.15 -4.28 -2.54
N TYR A 9 5.28 -3.91 -1.93
CA TYR A 9 5.99 -4.73 -0.93
C TYR A 9 5.74 -4.24 0.51
N ASP A 10 5.16 -3.06 0.68
CA ASP A 10 4.87 -2.48 1.99
C ASP A 10 3.49 -2.95 2.48
N LYS A 11 3.48 -3.67 3.61
CA LYS A 11 2.23 -4.18 4.20
C LYS A 11 1.28 -3.07 4.63
N ARG A 12 1.79 -1.96 5.19
CA ARG A 12 0.96 -0.85 5.68
C ARG A 12 0.28 -0.14 4.52
N LEU A 13 1.01 0.11 3.44
CA LEU A 13 0.43 0.66 2.21
C LEU A 13 -0.60 -0.31 1.61
N ALA A 14 -0.28 -1.61 1.52
CA ALA A 14 -1.23 -2.60 0.99
C ALA A 14 -2.52 -2.70 1.82
N ASP A 15 -2.40 -2.64 3.15
CA ASP A 15 -3.56 -2.66 4.06
C ASP A 15 -4.38 -1.36 3.93
N PHE A 16 -3.74 -0.19 3.84
CA PHE A 16 -4.42 1.09 3.56
C PHE A 16 -5.20 1.04 2.25
N LEU A 17 -4.56 0.61 1.17
CA LEU A 17 -5.18 0.50 -0.15
C LEU A 17 -6.41 -0.43 -0.11
N ARG A 18 -6.29 -1.58 0.58
CA ARG A 18 -7.37 -2.57 0.63
C ARG A 18 -8.51 -2.18 1.57
N TYR A 19 -8.20 -1.82 2.81
CA TYR A 19 -9.20 -1.70 3.86
C TYR A 19 -9.75 -0.28 3.98
N GLU A 20 -8.93 0.75 3.72
CA GLU A 20 -9.38 2.14 3.81
C GLU A 20 -9.89 2.66 2.45
N LYS A 21 -9.21 2.29 1.36
CA LYS A 21 -9.56 2.75 0.00
C LYS A 21 -10.38 1.74 -0.81
N ASN A 22 -10.62 0.55 -0.28
CA ASN A 22 -11.34 -0.54 -0.95
C ASN A 22 -10.74 -1.00 -2.29
N ILE A 23 -9.47 -0.67 -2.55
CA ILE A 23 -8.78 -1.04 -3.79
C ILE A 23 -8.29 -2.48 -3.65
N GLN A 24 -8.83 -3.38 -4.47
CA GLN A 24 -8.45 -4.79 -4.45
C GLN A 24 -7.16 -5.03 -5.24
N TYR A 25 -6.28 -5.85 -4.67
CA TYR A 25 -5.15 -6.40 -5.42
C TYR A 25 -5.63 -7.52 -6.34
N ILE A 26 -4.95 -7.68 -7.48
CA ILE A 26 -5.11 -8.81 -8.40
C ILE A 26 -4.54 -10.07 -7.76
N THR A 27 -3.36 -9.97 -7.15
CA THR A 27 -2.71 -11.11 -6.51
C THR A 27 -1.90 -10.72 -5.28
N LYS A 28 -1.73 -11.70 -4.40
CA LYS A 28 -0.86 -11.63 -3.24
C LYS A 28 -0.02 -12.91 -3.23
N ALA A 29 1.29 -12.76 -3.35
CA ALA A 29 2.20 -13.89 -3.48
C ALA A 29 3.52 -13.61 -2.75
N TYR A 30 4.43 -14.57 -2.78
CA TYR A 30 5.81 -14.44 -2.32
C TYR A 30 6.75 -14.51 -3.52
N ALA A 31 7.79 -13.68 -3.53
CA ALA A 31 8.82 -13.76 -4.55
C ALA A 31 9.81 -14.87 -4.20
N ASP A 32 9.92 -15.91 -5.04
CA ASP A 32 10.67 -17.14 -4.73
C ASP A 32 12.10 -16.90 -4.24
N ARG A 33 12.81 -15.95 -4.86
CA ARG A 33 14.22 -15.67 -4.52
C ARG A 33 14.40 -15.00 -3.15
N THR A 34 13.46 -14.13 -2.76
CA THR A 34 13.61 -13.31 -1.55
C THR A 34 12.66 -13.72 -0.44
N LEU A 35 11.72 -14.62 -0.75
CA LEU A 35 10.56 -14.99 0.06
C LEU A 35 9.79 -13.77 0.59
N LYS A 36 9.92 -12.61 -0.08
CA LYS A 36 9.21 -11.40 0.29
C LYS A 36 7.81 -11.44 -0.26
N LYS A 37 6.86 -11.12 0.61
CA LYS A 37 5.45 -10.95 0.26
C LYS A 37 5.28 -9.70 -0.60
N PHE A 38 4.48 -9.81 -1.65
CA PHE A 38 4.07 -8.67 -2.44
C PHE A 38 2.59 -8.75 -2.79
N TYR A 39 2.04 -7.59 -3.13
CA TYR A 39 0.67 -7.39 -3.56
C TYR A 39 0.70 -6.71 -4.92
N LEU A 40 -0.05 -7.23 -5.89
CA LEU A 40 -0.09 -6.71 -7.25
C LEU A 40 -1.40 -5.97 -7.48
N PHE A 41 -1.33 -4.69 -7.83
CA PHE A 41 -2.50 -3.85 -8.10
C PHE A 41 -2.56 -3.45 -9.57
N PRO A 42 -3.77 -3.27 -10.15
CA PRO A 42 -3.90 -2.60 -11.43
C PRO A 42 -3.56 -1.12 -11.26
N VAL A 43 -2.76 -0.55 -12.16
CA VAL A 43 -2.51 0.90 -12.13
C VAL A 43 -3.75 1.63 -12.65
N THR A 44 -4.39 2.36 -11.74
CA THR A 44 -5.54 3.24 -12.00
C THR A 44 -5.27 4.63 -11.44
N ASP A 45 -6.03 5.62 -11.87
CA ASP A 45 -5.93 6.98 -11.32
C ASP A 45 -6.27 7.01 -9.82
N GLU A 46 -7.25 6.19 -9.41
CA GLU A 46 -7.63 6.00 -8.00
C GLU A 46 -6.47 5.45 -7.16
N LEU A 47 -5.75 4.43 -7.66
CA LEU A 47 -4.57 3.90 -6.99
C LEU A 47 -3.50 4.97 -6.83
N ASN A 48 -3.20 5.71 -7.90
CA ASN A 48 -2.19 6.76 -7.87
C ASN A 48 -2.55 7.87 -6.87
N GLN A 49 -3.83 8.24 -6.80
CA GLN A 49 -4.31 9.23 -5.85
C GLN A 49 -4.22 8.73 -4.41
N ALA A 50 -4.62 7.49 -4.14
CA ALA A 50 -4.52 6.87 -2.81
C ALA A 50 -3.07 6.77 -2.32
N ILE A 51 -2.12 6.42 -3.20
CA ILE A 51 -0.69 6.36 -2.85
C ILE A 51 -0.17 7.76 -2.48
N LYS A 52 -0.53 8.80 -3.23
CA LYS A 52 -0.16 10.19 -2.91
C LYS A 52 -0.71 10.62 -1.54
N GLU A 53 -1.97 10.30 -1.27
CA GLU A 53 -2.62 10.59 0.00
C GLU A 53 -1.91 9.91 1.18
N TYR A 54 -1.59 8.62 1.05
CA TYR A 54 -0.84 7.87 2.05
C TYR A 54 0.53 8.49 2.33
N HIS A 55 1.28 8.86 1.30
CA HIS A 55 2.59 9.49 1.50
C HIS A 55 2.48 10.89 2.10
N ALA A 56 1.41 11.63 1.81
CA ALA A 56 1.15 12.91 2.44
C ALA A 56 0.83 12.74 3.94
N SER A 57 -0.01 11.76 4.30
CA SER A 57 -0.36 11.48 5.71
C SER A 57 0.85 11.02 6.51
N VAL A 58 1.71 10.16 5.94
CA VAL A 58 2.95 9.70 6.58
C VAL A 58 3.95 10.85 6.78
N LYS A 59 4.05 11.79 5.83
CA LYS A 59 4.93 12.98 5.97
C LYS A 59 4.46 13.91 7.08
N SER A 60 3.15 14.07 7.24
CA SER A 60 2.54 14.87 8.31
C SER A 60 2.57 14.16 9.68
N GLY A 61 2.74 12.83 9.70
CA GLY A 61 2.68 11.97 10.88
C GLY A 61 3.96 11.83 11.72
N LYS A 62 5.06 12.54 11.42
CA LYS A 62 6.19 12.68 12.37
C LYS A 62 5.80 13.63 13.52
N LYS A 63 4.79 13.28 14.33
CA LYS A 63 4.46 13.86 15.66
C LYS A 63 3.26 13.12 16.31
N VAL A 64 3.33 11.81 16.51
CA VAL A 64 2.59 11.16 17.62
C VAL A 64 3.45 10.04 18.18
N THR A 65 4.47 10.41 18.95
CA THR A 65 5.01 9.54 19.99
C THR A 65 3.91 9.36 21.03
N GLU A 66 3.52 8.10 21.21
CA GLU A 66 3.27 7.44 22.50
C GLU A 66 2.51 8.26 23.56
N ASN A 67 1.28 7.84 23.86
CA ASN A 67 0.90 7.67 25.25
C ASN A 67 -0.16 6.57 25.38
N THR A 68 0.30 5.47 25.95
CA THR A 68 -0.37 4.43 26.71
C THR A 68 -1.73 4.85 27.28
N LEU A 69 -2.77 4.08 26.99
CA LEU A 69 -4.04 4.10 27.71
C LEU A 69 -3.94 3.14 28.90
N VAL A 70 -4.26 3.70 30.07
CA VAL A 70 -4.71 3.11 31.36
C VAL A 70 -3.80 2.18 32.14
#